data_AF-A0A1F7AQT3-F1
#
_entry.id   AF-A0A1F7AQT3-F1
#
_cell.length_a   1.000
_cell.length_b   1.000
_cell.length_c   1.000
_cell.angle_alpha   90.00
_cell.angle_beta   90.00
_cell.angle_gamma   90.00
#
_symmetry.space_group_name_H-M   'P 1'
#
loop_
_entity.id
_entity.type
_entity.pdbx_description
1 polymer ?
#
loop_
_entity_poly.entity_id
_entity_poly.type
_entity_poly.pdbx_seq_one_letter_code
_entity_poly.pdbx_strand_id
1 'polypeptide(L)'
;MTAFGEYSKKAEIAFHTPIIKHNLGEILAKNHIRQLRIAETEKYAHVTFFFNSQIKTPYKYEDRIMIPSPKVASYAEKPEMSASEVTRKAIAEIEREKYGFIALNYANADLVGHSGDLEATIKCCKHLDKCLHELIPQAQKHGYSIILTADHGNAEQKKYPDGSENPAHSLNPVLCTLISDKKLKLARGKGLSAIAPTVLKIMGIKRPKEMGSGLI
;
A
#
# COMPACT_ATOMS: atom_id res chain seq x y z
N MET A 1 -0.22 -18.01 -22.44
CA MET A 1 -1.37 -17.09 -22.20
C MET A 1 -0.87 -15.66 -22.01
N THR A 2 -0.06 -15.36 -21.00
CA THR A 2 0.78 -14.15 -20.88
C THR A 2 2.24 -14.57 -20.66
N ALA A 3 3.20 -13.66 -20.82
CA ALA A 3 4.62 -13.93 -20.53
C ALA A 3 5.29 -12.73 -19.87
N PHE A 4 6.16 -12.98 -18.90
CA PHE A 4 6.90 -11.95 -18.15
C PHE A 4 8.41 -12.22 -18.19
N GLY A 5 9.21 -11.17 -17.98
CA GLY A 5 10.68 -11.28 -17.92
C GLY A 5 11.31 -11.67 -19.26
N GLU A 6 12.49 -12.30 -19.23
CA GLU A 6 13.23 -12.68 -20.44
C GLU A 6 12.48 -13.68 -21.35
N TYR A 7 11.51 -14.42 -20.79
CA TYR A 7 10.70 -15.36 -21.56
C TYR A 7 9.77 -14.68 -22.56
N SER A 8 9.34 -13.45 -22.30
CA SER A 8 8.49 -12.70 -23.23
C SER A 8 9.21 -12.31 -24.54
N LYS A 9 10.55 -12.45 -24.58
CA LYS A 9 11.34 -12.23 -25.79
C LYS A 9 11.48 -13.48 -26.67
N LYS A 10 11.12 -14.66 -26.16
CA LYS A 10 11.38 -15.96 -26.80
C LYS A 10 10.13 -16.78 -27.06
N ALA A 11 9.05 -16.54 -26.31
CA ALA A 11 7.81 -17.30 -26.43
C ALA A 11 6.72 -16.46 -27.12
N GLU A 12 5.87 -17.11 -27.91
CA GLU A 12 4.66 -16.49 -28.46
C GLU A 12 3.66 -16.14 -27.34
N ILE A 13 3.07 -14.94 -27.42
CA ILE A 13 2.21 -14.38 -26.38
C ILE A 13 0.79 -14.23 -26.91
N ALA A 14 -0.17 -14.95 -26.30
CA ALA A 14 -1.58 -14.86 -26.68
C ALA A 14 -2.22 -13.52 -26.23
N PHE A 15 -1.89 -13.04 -25.03
CA PHE A 15 -2.39 -11.77 -24.48
C PHE A 15 -1.23 -10.90 -24.01
N HIS A 16 -0.96 -9.82 -24.74
CA HIS A 16 0.07 -8.87 -24.38
C HIS A 16 -0.33 -8.06 -23.14
N THR A 17 0.64 -7.80 -22.25
CA THR A 17 0.42 -6.91 -21.11
C THR A 17 0.15 -5.48 -21.62
N PRO A 18 -0.96 -4.85 -21.21
CA PRO A 18 -1.26 -3.50 -21.64
C PRO A 18 -0.23 -2.52 -21.05
N ILE A 19 0.19 -1.55 -21.86
CA ILE A 19 1.04 -0.46 -21.40
C ILE A 19 0.17 0.51 -20.59
N ILE A 20 0.40 0.57 -19.28
CA ILE A 20 -0.29 1.52 -18.40
C ILE A 20 0.44 2.86 -18.43
N LYS A 21 -0.18 3.86 -19.04
CA LYS A 21 0.31 5.25 -19.07
C LYS A 21 -0.27 6.04 -17.91
N HIS A 22 0.44 7.08 -17.47
CA HIS A 22 -0.08 8.06 -16.51
C HIS A 22 -0.49 7.44 -15.17
N ASN A 23 0.30 6.48 -14.66
CA ASN A 23 0.12 6.02 -13.28
C ASN A 23 0.44 7.15 -12.28
N LEU A 24 0.03 6.98 -11.02
CA LEU A 24 0.18 8.03 -10.01
C LEU A 24 1.64 8.46 -9.82
N GLY A 25 2.57 7.52 -9.75
CA GLY A 25 4.00 7.81 -9.59
C GLY A 25 4.55 8.68 -10.72
N GLU A 26 4.18 8.38 -11.97
CA GLU A 26 4.57 9.17 -13.14
C GLU A 26 4.00 10.59 -13.08
N ILE A 27 2.72 10.74 -12.74
CA ILE A 27 2.04 12.04 -12.66
C ILE A 27 2.68 12.92 -11.58
N LEU A 28 2.96 12.36 -10.41
CA LEU A 28 3.65 13.09 -9.33
C LEU A 28 5.02 13.59 -9.78
N ALA A 29 5.80 12.72 -10.43
CA ALA A 29 7.13 13.08 -10.95
C ALA A 29 7.07 14.19 -12.02
N LYS A 30 6.08 14.14 -12.93
CA LYS A 30 5.85 15.19 -13.95
C LYS A 30 5.45 16.54 -13.35
N ASN A 31 4.87 16.55 -12.16
CA ASN A 31 4.53 17.76 -11.41
C ASN A 31 5.64 18.14 -10.40
N HIS A 32 6.84 17.57 -10.53
CA HIS A 32 8.00 17.84 -9.66
C HIS A 32 7.75 17.54 -8.17
N ILE A 33 6.79 16.66 -7.87
CA ILE A 33 6.48 16.26 -6.50
C ILE A 33 7.44 15.14 -6.09
N ARG A 34 8.20 15.39 -5.02
CA ARG A 34 8.98 14.35 -4.35
C ARG A 34 8.07 13.34 -3.68
N GLN A 35 8.35 12.06 -3.90
CA GLN A 35 7.53 10.96 -3.44
C GLN A 35 8.39 9.87 -2.78
N LEU A 36 7.89 9.29 -1.69
CA LEU A 36 8.56 8.21 -0.96
C LEU A 36 7.74 6.92 -1.08
N ARG A 37 8.42 5.80 -1.33
CA ARG A 37 7.89 4.44 -1.17
C ARG A 37 8.56 3.79 0.03
N ILE A 38 7.78 3.29 0.99
CA ILE A 38 8.32 2.68 2.20
C ILE A 38 7.55 1.43 2.56
N ALA A 39 8.26 0.33 2.73
CA ALA A 39 7.71 -0.94 3.19
C ALA A 39 8.84 -1.83 3.72
N GLU A 40 8.48 -2.89 4.42
CA GLU A 40 9.39 -3.99 4.65
C GLU A 40 9.56 -4.88 3.39
N THR A 41 10.53 -5.79 3.42
CA THR A 41 11.03 -6.53 2.24
C THR A 41 9.92 -7.26 1.50
N GLU A 42 9.02 -7.90 2.24
CA GLU A 42 7.88 -8.66 1.70
C GLU A 42 6.92 -7.83 0.84
N LYS A 43 6.72 -6.57 1.21
CA LYS A 43 5.81 -5.66 0.50
C LYS A 43 6.54 -4.56 -0.27
N TYR A 44 7.87 -4.61 -0.34
CA TYR A 44 8.67 -3.62 -1.09
C TYR A 44 8.34 -3.58 -2.57
N ALA A 45 8.18 -4.73 -3.22
CA ALA A 45 7.76 -4.79 -4.63
C ALA A 45 6.36 -4.19 -4.86
N HIS A 46 5.49 -4.25 -3.85
CA HIS A 46 4.09 -3.78 -3.90
C HIS A 46 4.04 -2.27 -3.95
N VAL A 47 4.80 -1.57 -3.10
CA VAL A 47 4.88 -0.10 -3.11
C VAL A 47 5.81 0.47 -4.19
N THR A 48 6.56 -0.37 -4.91
CA THR A 48 7.49 0.05 -5.96
C THR A 48 7.04 -0.43 -7.34
N PHE A 49 7.44 -1.65 -7.72
CA PHE A 49 7.19 -2.25 -9.02
C PHE A 49 5.69 -2.31 -9.35
N PHE A 50 4.85 -2.89 -8.48
CA PHE A 50 3.42 -3.01 -8.76
C PHE A 50 2.71 -1.66 -8.71
N PHE A 51 3.01 -0.80 -7.73
CA PHE A 51 2.46 0.55 -7.65
C PHE A 51 2.79 1.41 -8.90
N ASN A 52 3.97 1.20 -9.49
CA ASN A 52 4.37 1.86 -10.74
C ASN A 52 3.96 1.09 -12.00
N SER A 53 2.92 0.25 -11.92
CA SER A 53 2.44 -0.53 -13.06
C SER A 53 3.52 -1.38 -13.72
N GLN A 54 4.30 -2.10 -12.89
CA GLN A 54 5.39 -2.99 -13.29
C GLN A 54 6.62 -2.27 -13.87
N ILE A 55 6.84 -1.01 -13.49
CA ILE A 55 8.05 -0.27 -13.85
C ILE A 55 9.09 -0.38 -12.71
N LYS A 56 10.22 -1.01 -13.01
CA LYS A 56 11.30 -1.25 -12.04
C LYS A 56 12.06 0.02 -11.67
N THR A 57 12.40 0.83 -12.67
CA THR A 57 13.17 2.06 -12.48
C THR A 57 12.34 3.08 -11.69
N PRO A 58 12.86 3.64 -10.59
CA PRO A 58 12.21 4.74 -9.90
C PRO A 58 11.98 5.94 -10.85
N TYR A 59 10.85 6.63 -10.70
CA TYR A 59 10.66 7.89 -11.39
C TYR A 59 11.60 8.99 -10.85
N LYS A 60 11.77 10.08 -11.62
CA LYS A 60 12.43 11.27 -11.09
C LYS A 60 11.67 11.74 -9.84
N TYR A 61 12.41 12.12 -8.79
CA TYR A 61 11.88 12.50 -7.49
C TYR A 61 11.22 11.37 -6.68
N GLU A 62 11.37 10.11 -7.09
CA GLU A 62 10.95 8.95 -6.31
C GLU A 62 12.11 8.37 -5.50
N ASP A 63 11.98 8.41 -4.18
CA ASP A 63 12.88 7.74 -3.25
C ASP A 63 12.20 6.47 -2.69
N ARG A 64 13.01 5.47 -2.31
CA ARG A 64 12.53 4.17 -1.84
C ARG A 64 13.29 3.76 -0.58
N ILE A 65 12.56 3.32 0.45
CA ILE A 65 13.11 2.78 1.69
C ILE A 65 12.59 1.35 1.85
N MET A 66 13.51 0.40 1.99
CA MET A 66 13.21 -0.99 2.28
C MET A 66 13.71 -1.34 3.66
N ILE A 67 12.80 -1.79 4.52
CA ILE A 67 13.14 -2.32 5.84
C ILE A 67 13.28 -3.84 5.74
N PRO A 68 14.32 -4.47 6.31
CA PRO A 68 14.42 -5.93 6.36
C PRO A 68 13.22 -6.54 7.11
N SER A 69 12.52 -7.48 6.50
CA SER A 69 11.55 -8.32 7.22
C SER A 69 12.29 -9.29 8.15
N PRO A 70 11.68 -9.72 9.28
CA PRO A 70 12.36 -10.64 10.18
C PRO A 70 12.56 -12.01 9.53
N LYS A 71 13.71 -12.63 9.79
CA LYS A 71 14.02 -13.98 9.31
C LYS A 71 13.44 -15.01 10.26
N VAL A 72 12.19 -15.40 10.02
CA VAL A 72 11.45 -16.42 10.78
C VAL A 72 10.86 -17.46 9.82
N ALA A 73 10.59 -18.67 10.30
CA ALA A 73 9.98 -19.71 9.48
C ALA A 73 8.52 -19.39 9.17
N SER A 74 7.82 -18.81 10.14
CA SER A 74 6.45 -18.29 10.01
C SER A 74 6.35 -16.94 10.70
N TYR A 75 5.68 -15.98 10.07
CA TYR A 75 5.41 -14.67 10.69
C TYR A 75 4.44 -14.74 11.87
N ALA A 76 3.77 -15.88 12.10
CA ALA A 76 3.02 -16.12 13.34
C ALA A 76 3.92 -16.11 14.59
N GLU A 77 5.20 -16.49 14.46
CA GLU A 77 6.19 -16.45 15.55
C GLU A 77 6.58 -15.01 15.91
N LYS A 78 6.44 -14.08 14.96
CA LYS A 78 6.77 -12.67 15.13
C LYS A 78 5.71 -11.75 14.49
N PRO A 79 4.50 -11.67 15.06
CA PRO A 79 3.36 -10.97 14.45
C PRO A 79 3.57 -9.47 14.26
N GLU A 80 4.46 -8.85 15.03
CA GLU A 80 4.86 -7.45 14.89
C GLU A 80 5.69 -7.17 13.64
N MET A 81 6.25 -8.21 13.02
CA MET A 81 7.16 -8.14 11.88
C MET A 81 8.18 -6.99 12.00
N SER A 82 8.24 -6.10 11.01
CA SER A 82 9.07 -4.89 11.04
C SER A 82 8.24 -3.61 11.10
N ALA A 83 6.95 -3.71 11.49
CA ALA A 83 6.02 -2.58 11.49
C ALA A 83 6.53 -1.38 12.32
N SER A 84 7.03 -1.62 13.53
CA SER A 84 7.59 -0.57 14.38
C SER A 84 8.76 0.18 13.71
N GLU A 85 9.62 -0.53 12.96
CA GLU A 85 10.72 0.11 12.25
C GLU A 85 10.24 0.89 11.02
N VAL A 86 9.27 0.35 10.27
CA VAL A 86 8.58 1.05 9.17
C VAL A 86 7.99 2.36 9.70
N THR A 87 7.25 2.32 10.81
CA THR A 87 6.65 3.48 11.48
C THR A 87 7.69 4.54 11.81
N ARG A 88 8.74 4.15 12.54
CA ARG A 88 9.80 5.07 12.98
C ARG A 88 10.50 5.73 11.80
N LYS A 89 10.80 4.97 10.74
CA LYS A 89 11.43 5.51 9.52
C LYS A 89 10.49 6.43 8.76
N ALA A 90 9.20 6.10 8.68
CA ALA A 90 8.20 6.96 8.05
C ALA A 90 8.07 8.30 8.79
N ILE A 91 7.97 8.28 10.12
CA ILE A 91 7.93 9.49 10.95
C ILE A 91 9.18 10.35 10.73
N ALA A 92 10.37 9.75 10.76
CA ALA A 92 11.62 10.49 10.53
C ALA A 92 11.68 11.16 9.15
N GLU A 93 11.11 10.53 8.11
CA GLU A 93 11.04 11.13 6.76
C GLU A 93 9.94 12.19 6.64
N ILE A 94 8.83 12.04 7.38
CA ILE A 94 7.77 13.06 7.50
C ILE A 94 8.34 14.33 8.15
N GLU A 95 9.09 14.17 9.26
CA GLU A 95 9.71 15.28 10.00
C GLU A 95 10.75 16.06 9.18
N ARG A 96 11.32 15.44 8.15
CA ARG A 96 12.24 16.09 7.19
C ARG A 96 11.51 16.95 6.15
N GLU A 97 10.19 16.84 6.04
CA GLU A 97 9.32 17.64 5.16
C GLU A 97 9.76 17.64 3.68
N LYS A 98 10.37 16.54 3.22
CA LYS A 98 10.96 16.44 1.87
C LYS A 98 9.95 15.99 0.81
N TYR A 99 8.91 15.25 1.18
CA TYR A 99 8.05 14.53 0.24
C TYR A 99 6.64 15.09 0.21
N GLY A 100 6.10 15.38 -0.97
CA GLY A 100 4.68 15.74 -1.13
C GLY A 100 3.75 14.52 -1.17
N PHE A 101 4.30 13.30 -1.26
CA PHE A 101 3.53 12.05 -1.25
C PHE A 101 4.34 10.92 -0.62
N ILE A 102 3.68 10.08 0.19
CA ILE A 102 4.29 8.88 0.78
C ILE A 102 3.33 7.71 0.58
N ALA A 103 3.81 6.64 -0.05
CA ALA A 103 3.13 5.35 -0.10
C ALA A 103 3.81 4.39 0.89
N LEU A 104 3.08 4.05 1.94
CA LEU A 104 3.52 3.16 3.02
C LEU A 104 2.69 1.87 2.99
N ASN A 105 3.34 0.72 3.15
CA ASN A 105 2.65 -0.55 3.35
C ASN A 105 3.11 -1.21 4.66
N TYR A 106 2.14 -1.63 5.47
CA TYR A 106 2.34 -2.58 6.57
C TYR A 106 1.98 -3.98 6.10
N ALA A 107 2.94 -4.91 6.14
CA ALA A 107 2.79 -6.26 5.60
C ALA A 107 2.01 -7.21 6.52
N ASN A 108 1.90 -6.86 7.81
CA ASN A 108 1.60 -7.81 8.88
C ASN A 108 0.27 -8.52 8.74
N ALA A 109 -0.81 -7.77 8.52
CA ALA A 109 -2.17 -8.33 8.51
C ALA A 109 -2.35 -9.40 7.41
N ASP A 110 -1.61 -9.27 6.31
CA ASP A 110 -1.61 -10.23 5.23
C ASP A 110 -0.69 -11.42 5.52
N LEU A 111 0.58 -11.13 5.82
CA LEU A 111 1.59 -12.18 5.95
C LEU A 111 1.43 -13.03 7.21
N VAL A 112 1.01 -12.43 8.32
CA VAL A 112 0.59 -13.19 9.52
C VAL A 112 -0.75 -13.88 9.24
N GLY A 113 -1.65 -13.23 8.51
CA GLY A 113 -2.95 -13.80 8.14
C GLY A 113 -2.85 -15.08 7.31
N HIS A 114 -1.81 -15.22 6.50
CA HIS A 114 -1.50 -16.44 5.75
C HIS A 114 -1.09 -17.65 6.60
N SER A 115 -0.77 -17.45 7.88
CA SER A 115 -0.54 -18.58 8.79
C SER A 115 -1.83 -19.31 9.18
N GLY A 116 -2.99 -18.68 9.05
CA GLY A 116 -4.26 -19.20 9.58
C GLY A 116 -4.41 -19.09 11.11
N ASP A 117 -3.35 -18.72 11.83
CA ASP A 117 -3.34 -18.57 13.29
C ASP A 117 -4.10 -17.30 13.71
N LEU A 118 -5.26 -17.51 14.33
CA LEU A 118 -6.13 -16.42 14.80
C LEU A 118 -5.48 -15.60 15.92
N GLU A 119 -4.79 -16.24 16.87
CA GLU A 119 -4.19 -15.54 18.02
C GLU A 119 -2.99 -14.69 17.58
N ALA A 120 -2.16 -15.22 16.69
CA ALA A 120 -1.09 -14.45 16.08
C ALA A 120 -1.64 -13.28 15.26
N THR A 121 -2.71 -13.50 14.47
CA THR A 121 -3.37 -12.45 13.68
C THR A 121 -3.93 -11.34 14.57
N ILE A 122 -4.57 -11.67 15.71
CA ILE A 122 -5.05 -10.68 16.68
C ILE A 122 -3.90 -9.85 17.26
N LYS A 123 -2.79 -10.50 17.65
CA LYS A 123 -1.59 -9.80 18.15
C LYS A 123 -1.00 -8.86 17.10
N CYS A 124 -0.93 -9.31 15.85
CA CYS A 124 -0.52 -8.51 14.69
C CYS A 124 -1.39 -7.26 14.55
N CYS A 125 -2.72 -7.41 14.50
CA CYS A 125 -3.64 -6.28 14.34
C CYS A 125 -3.51 -5.27 15.50
N LYS A 126 -3.37 -5.74 16.74
CA LYS A 126 -3.10 -4.87 17.91
C LYS A 126 -1.77 -4.12 17.80
N HIS A 127 -0.74 -4.73 17.20
CA HIS A 127 0.54 -4.06 16.97
C HIS A 127 0.46 -3.00 15.87
N LEU A 128 -0.26 -3.30 14.78
CA LEU A 128 -0.52 -2.33 13.72
C LEU A 128 -1.30 -1.11 14.23
N ASP A 129 -2.30 -1.34 15.08
CA ASP A 129 -3.07 -0.26 15.71
C ASP A 129 -2.17 0.71 16.49
N LYS A 130 -1.21 0.19 17.27
CA LYS A 130 -0.19 1.01 17.96
C LYS A 130 0.69 1.80 16.97
N CYS A 131 1.14 1.15 15.89
CA CYS A 131 1.94 1.82 14.87
C CYS A 131 1.17 2.97 14.19
N LEU A 132 -0.12 2.76 13.92
CA LEU A 132 -1.00 3.80 13.37
C LEU A 132 -1.26 4.93 14.37
N HIS A 133 -1.42 4.60 15.65
CA HIS A 133 -1.55 5.57 16.74
C HIS A 133 -0.33 6.50 16.83
N GLU A 134 0.86 5.99 16.55
CA GLU A 134 2.09 6.80 16.51
C GLU A 134 2.23 7.60 15.20
N LEU A 135 1.98 6.98 14.05
CA LEU A 135 2.20 7.57 12.73
C LEU A 135 1.22 8.71 12.40
N ILE A 136 -0.07 8.48 12.64
CA ILE A 136 -1.16 9.37 12.18
C ILE A 136 -1.01 10.78 12.78
N PRO A 137 -0.81 10.97 14.09
CA PRO A 137 -0.64 12.31 14.66
C PRO A 137 0.58 13.05 14.11
N GLN A 138 1.71 12.36 13.86
CA GLN A 138 2.89 13.00 13.28
C GLN A 138 2.62 13.45 11.84
N ALA A 139 2.01 12.60 11.03
CA ALA A 139 1.61 12.98 9.67
C ALA A 139 0.67 14.19 9.66
N GLN A 140 -0.34 14.23 10.54
CA GLN A 140 -1.25 15.38 10.65
C GLN A 140 -0.54 16.65 11.12
N LYS A 141 0.35 16.55 12.11
CA LYS A 141 1.15 17.67 12.62
C LYS A 141 2.00 18.33 11.52
N HIS A 142 2.49 17.53 10.58
CA HIS A 142 3.27 18.00 9.42
C HIS A 142 2.41 18.25 8.17
N GLY A 143 1.09 18.41 8.32
CA GLY A 143 0.20 18.86 7.25
C GLY A 143 -0.19 17.80 6.22
N TYR A 144 0.08 16.52 6.46
CA TYR A 144 -0.35 15.45 5.55
C TYR A 144 -1.84 15.13 5.74
N SER A 145 -2.54 14.96 4.62
CA SER A 145 -3.79 14.21 4.55
C SER A 145 -3.48 12.72 4.36
N ILE A 146 -4.17 11.85 5.10
CA ILE A 146 -3.90 10.41 5.11
C ILE A 146 -5.10 9.68 4.51
N ILE A 147 -4.85 8.85 3.50
CA ILE A 147 -5.79 7.85 3.03
C ILE A 147 -5.37 6.52 3.64
N LEU A 148 -6.07 6.08 4.68
CA LEU A 148 -5.86 4.77 5.30
C LEU A 148 -6.77 3.75 4.63
N THR A 149 -6.18 2.78 3.95
CA THR A 149 -6.91 1.73 3.23
C THR A 149 -6.09 0.44 3.12
N ALA A 150 -6.65 -0.60 2.49
CA ALA A 150 -5.99 -1.87 2.23
C ALA A 150 -6.12 -2.24 0.74
N ASP A 151 -5.22 -3.09 0.25
CA ASP A 151 -5.27 -3.67 -1.10
C ASP A 151 -6.24 -4.84 -1.20
N HIS A 152 -6.46 -5.59 -0.11
CA HIS A 152 -7.48 -6.63 0.00
C HIS A 152 -7.73 -7.01 1.47
N GLY A 153 -8.69 -7.91 1.71
CA GLY A 153 -8.91 -8.54 3.01
C GLY A 153 -8.08 -9.82 3.19
N ASN A 154 -7.85 -10.20 4.45
CA ASN A 154 -7.21 -11.45 4.87
C ASN A 154 -7.47 -11.67 6.38
N ALA A 155 -6.90 -10.81 7.23
CA ALA A 155 -6.88 -10.95 8.69
C ALA A 155 -8.26 -11.07 9.36
N GLU A 156 -9.32 -10.55 8.73
CA GLU A 156 -10.66 -10.52 9.29
C GLU A 156 -11.40 -11.87 9.23
N GLN A 157 -10.88 -12.85 8.48
CA GLN A 157 -11.50 -14.18 8.36
C GLN A 157 -10.47 -15.31 8.43
N LYS A 158 -10.09 -15.71 9.65
CA LYS A 158 -9.09 -16.78 9.91
C LYS A 158 -9.68 -18.18 10.12
N LYS A 159 -11.00 -18.32 10.04
CA LYS A 159 -11.69 -19.60 10.13
C LYS A 159 -12.65 -19.78 8.96
N TYR A 160 -12.70 -20.98 8.39
CA TYR A 160 -13.75 -21.41 7.48
C TYR A 160 -15.04 -21.72 8.26
N PRO A 161 -16.20 -21.84 7.59
CA PRO A 161 -17.47 -22.19 8.26
C PRO A 161 -17.43 -23.52 9.04
N ASP A 162 -16.56 -24.44 8.67
CA ASP A 162 -16.35 -25.73 9.34
C ASP A 162 -15.39 -25.65 10.56
N GLY A 163 -14.83 -24.46 10.85
CA GLY A 163 -13.90 -24.24 11.96
C GLY A 163 -12.43 -24.52 11.64
N SER A 164 -12.10 -24.99 10.43
CA SER A 164 -10.71 -25.13 9.99
C SER A 164 -10.06 -23.77 9.75
N GLU A 165 -8.73 -23.73 9.77
CA GLU A 165 -7.95 -22.49 9.57
C GLU A 165 -8.06 -22.00 8.13
N ASN A 166 -8.24 -20.69 7.95
CA ASN A 166 -8.29 -20.05 6.64
C ASN A 166 -7.06 -19.17 6.43
N PRO A 167 -6.06 -19.60 5.65
CA PRO A 167 -4.89 -18.79 5.31
C PRO A 167 -5.13 -17.86 4.09
N ALA A 168 -6.27 -17.97 3.41
CA ALA A 168 -6.50 -17.25 2.16
C ALA A 168 -6.92 -15.78 2.38
N HIS A 169 -6.78 -14.99 1.32
CA HIS A 169 -7.43 -13.68 1.23
C HIS A 169 -8.95 -13.84 1.24
N SER A 170 -9.65 -12.75 1.52
CA SER A 170 -11.11 -12.70 1.44
C SER A 170 -11.59 -11.86 0.25
N LEU A 171 -12.90 -11.93 -0.01
CA LEU A 171 -13.62 -11.03 -0.92
C LEU A 171 -14.28 -9.86 -0.17
N ASN A 172 -13.98 -9.68 1.10
CA ASN A 172 -14.59 -8.63 1.91
C ASN A 172 -14.14 -7.25 1.39
N PRO A 173 -15.03 -6.24 1.43
CA PRO A 173 -14.66 -4.89 1.06
C PRO A 173 -13.61 -4.33 2.03
N VAL A 174 -12.67 -3.54 1.51
CA VAL A 174 -11.66 -2.85 2.32
C VAL A 174 -12.20 -1.52 2.85
N LEU A 175 -11.78 -1.15 4.05
CA LEU A 175 -12.04 0.18 4.59
C LEU A 175 -11.20 1.22 3.83
N CYS A 176 -11.77 2.40 3.59
CA CYS A 176 -11.04 3.56 3.10
C CYS A 176 -11.44 4.78 3.92
N THR A 177 -10.51 5.27 4.73
CA THR A 177 -10.71 6.41 5.63
C THR A 177 -9.81 7.55 5.18
N LEU A 178 -10.39 8.74 5.01
CA LEU A 178 -9.64 9.97 4.79
C LEU A 178 -9.53 10.72 6.12
N ILE A 179 -8.30 10.91 6.58
CA ILE A 179 -7.95 11.66 7.78
C ILE A 179 -7.30 12.96 7.30
N SER A 180 -8.05 14.07 7.38
CA SER A 180 -7.59 15.39 6.95
C SER A 180 -8.25 16.49 7.78
N ASP A 181 -7.65 17.67 7.78
CA ASP A 181 -8.23 18.92 8.28
C ASP A 181 -9.49 19.34 7.52
N LYS A 182 -9.56 19.00 6.23
CA LYS A 182 -10.72 19.26 5.37
C LYS A 182 -11.85 18.27 5.64
N LYS A 183 -13.08 18.78 5.78
CA LYS A 183 -14.30 17.97 5.82
C LYS A 183 -14.72 17.54 4.42
N LEU A 184 -14.22 16.39 3.98
CA LEU A 184 -14.55 15.80 2.68
C LEU A 184 -15.41 14.54 2.87
N LYS A 185 -16.40 14.33 1.99
CA LYS A 185 -17.25 13.14 2.01
C LYS A 185 -16.78 12.18 0.92
N LEU A 186 -16.41 10.96 1.31
CA LEU A 186 -16.01 9.91 0.37
C LEU A 186 -17.25 9.21 -0.22
N ALA A 187 -17.25 9.02 -1.53
CA ALA A 187 -18.22 8.16 -2.21
C ALA A 187 -18.05 6.69 -1.80
N ARG A 188 -19.16 5.96 -1.69
CA ARG A 188 -19.19 4.51 -1.38
C ARG A 188 -19.28 3.66 -2.65
N GLY A 189 -18.94 2.37 -2.53
CA GLY A 189 -19.11 1.39 -3.62
C GLY A 189 -18.12 1.54 -4.79
N LYS A 190 -17.00 2.23 -4.58
CA LYS A 190 -15.92 2.37 -5.55
C LYS A 190 -14.81 1.34 -5.27
N GLY A 191 -14.09 0.92 -6.30
CA GLY A 191 -12.92 0.05 -6.18
C GLY A 191 -11.62 0.83 -5.95
N LEU A 192 -10.51 0.10 -5.77
CA LEU A 192 -9.17 0.64 -5.52
C LEU A 192 -8.68 1.63 -6.60
N SER A 193 -9.19 1.51 -7.82
CA SER A 193 -8.88 2.44 -8.92
C SER A 193 -9.28 3.89 -8.62
N ALA A 194 -10.14 4.14 -7.63
CA ALA A 194 -10.55 5.47 -7.19
C ALA A 194 -9.53 6.16 -6.26
N ILE A 195 -8.54 5.43 -5.72
CA ILE A 195 -7.57 5.99 -4.77
C ILE A 195 -6.64 7.00 -5.45
N ALA A 196 -6.00 6.64 -6.57
CA ALA A 196 -5.09 7.57 -7.27
C ALA A 196 -5.75 8.88 -7.73
N PRO A 197 -6.95 8.88 -8.35
CA PRO A 197 -7.68 10.12 -8.64
C PRO A 197 -7.99 10.95 -7.39
N THR A 198 -8.29 10.29 -6.26
CA THR A 198 -8.56 10.96 -4.98
C THR A 198 -7.32 11.68 -4.46
N VAL A 199 -6.15 11.02 -4.51
CA VAL A 199 -4.86 11.63 -4.17
C VAL A 199 -4.62 12.88 -5.02
N LEU A 200 -4.75 12.77 -6.35
CA LEU A 200 -4.54 13.92 -7.26
C LEU A 200 -5.49 15.07 -6.93
N LYS A 201 -6.75 14.78 -6.61
CA LYS A 201 -7.76 15.78 -6.24
C LYS A 201 -7.39 16.51 -4.94
N ILE A 202 -6.94 15.78 -3.91
CA ILE A 202 -6.47 16.36 -2.63
C ILE A 202 -5.28 17.29 -2.86
N MET A 203 -4.35 16.87 -3.74
CA MET A 203 -3.14 17.62 -4.07
C MET A 203 -3.38 18.78 -5.06
N GLY A 204 -4.61 18.95 -5.57
CA GLY A 204 -4.92 19.98 -6.56
C GLY A 204 -4.31 19.72 -7.95
N ILE A 205 -3.89 18.48 -8.24
CA ILE A 205 -3.26 18.10 -9.51
C ILE A 205 -4.35 17.65 -10.50
N LYS A 206 -4.24 18.11 -11.75
CA LYS A 206 -5.18 17.72 -12.81
C LYS A 206 -5.12 16.21 -13.06
N ARG A 207 -6.26 15.54 -12.90
CA ARG A 207 -6.41 14.11 -13.19
C ARG A 207 -6.23 13.84 -14.71
N PRO A 208 -5.42 12.85 -15.12
CA PRO A 208 -5.33 12.43 -16.52
C PRO A 208 -6.62 11.73 -16.98
N LYS A 209 -6.82 11.62 -18.31
CA LYS A 209 -8.04 11.02 -18.89
C LYS A 209 -8.09 9.50 -18.72
N GLU A 210 -6.94 8.87 -18.56
CA GLU A 210 -6.76 7.43 -18.33
C GLU A 210 -7.25 7.00 -16.94
N MET A 211 -7.37 7.94 -16.00
CA MET A 211 -7.84 7.69 -14.65
C MET A 211 -9.35 7.97 -14.50
N GLY A 212 -10.07 7.04 -13.89
CA GLY A 212 -11.50 7.14 -13.59
C GLY A 212 -11.86 8.17 -12.50
N SER A 213 -13.10 8.11 -12.01
CA SER A 213 -13.55 8.97 -10.89
C SER A 213 -12.88 8.62 -9.57
N GLY A 214 -12.57 9.65 -8.77
CA GLY A 214 -12.13 9.49 -7.40
C GLY A 214 -13.28 9.27 -6.43
N LEU A 215 -12.95 9.31 -5.14
CA LEU A 215 -13.88 9.23 -4.02
C LEU A 215 -14.46 10.61 -3.65
N ILE A 216 -13.85 11.69 -4.14
CA ILE A 216 -14.23 13.11 -3.92
C ILE A 216 -14.11 13.91 -5.23
#